data_AF-A0A2N2Z2R1-F1
#
_entry.id   AF-A0A2N2Z2R1-F1
#
_cell.length_a   1.000
_cell.length_b   1.000
_cell.length_c   1.000
_cell.angle_alpha   90.00
_cell.angle_beta   90.00
_cell.angle_gamma   90.00
#
_symmetry.space_group_name_H-M   'P 1'
#
loop_
_entity.id
_entity.type
_entity.pdbx_description
1 polymer ?
#
loop_
_entity_poly.entity_id
_entity_poly.type
_entity_poly.pdbx_seq_one_letter_code
_entity_poly.pdbx_strand_id
1 'polypeptide(L)'
;FLMNDSVDMARDVCKAPEGYDQDLSQMLRDLISNNVPVKVCGTCMSRCGIYKNHPYFDGAEKSTMAALAEWVTDSDRVLTF
;
A
#
# COMPACT_ATOMS: atom_id res chain seq x y z
N PHE A 1 0.25 5.72 3.33
CA PHE A 1 -0.95 4.88 3.51
C PHE A 1 -1.55 4.61 2.15
N LEU A 2 -1.88 3.37 1.81
CA LEU A 2 -2.44 2.97 0.51
C LEU A 2 -3.96 2.80 0.61
N MET A 3 -4.70 3.40 -0.32
CA MET A 3 -6.17 3.35 -0.39
C MET A 3 -6.68 3.25 -1.83
N ASN A 4 -7.94 2.85 -2.02
CA ASN A 4 -8.54 2.59 -3.33
C ASN A 4 -7.71 1.61 -4.15
N ASP A 5 -7.47 1.88 -5.44
CA ASP A 5 -6.80 0.95 -6.34
C ASP A 5 -5.28 0.84 -6.09
N SER A 6 -4.68 1.80 -5.39
CA SER A 6 -3.26 1.75 -5.01
C SER A 6 -2.92 0.57 -4.09
N VAL A 7 -3.92 -0.07 -3.46
CA VAL A 7 -3.70 -1.26 -2.63
C VAL A 7 -3.20 -2.46 -3.42
N ASP A 8 -3.39 -2.49 -4.73
CA ASP A 8 -2.88 -3.58 -5.57
C ASP A 8 -1.37 -3.59 -5.67
N MET A 9 -0.73 -2.43 -5.56
CA MET A 9 0.74 -2.31 -5.58
C MET A 9 1.38 -3.05 -4.39
N ALA A 10 0.63 -3.19 -3.29
CA ALA A 10 1.06 -3.86 -2.08
C ALA A 10 0.86 -5.39 -2.10
N ARG A 11 0.42 -5.97 -3.22
CA ARG A 11 0.13 -7.41 -3.33
C ARG A 11 1.30 -8.13 -4.00
N ASP A 12 1.56 -9.37 -3.57
CA ASP A 12 2.64 -10.20 -4.12
C ASP A 12 2.50 -10.51 -5.62
N VAL A 13 1.26 -10.47 -6.12
CA VAL A 13 0.95 -10.77 -7.53
C VAL A 13 1.15 -9.58 -8.47
N CYS A 14 1.33 -8.38 -7.92
CA CYS A 14 1.58 -7.20 -8.74
C CYS A 14 2.99 -7.31 -9.35
N LYS A 15 3.04 -7.28 -10.68
CA LYS A 15 4.28 -7.31 -11.45
C LYS A 15 4.34 -6.09 -12.34
N ALA A 16 5.52 -5.49 -12.45
CA ALA A 16 5.75 -4.44 -13.42
C ALA A 16 5.48 -4.97 -14.85
N PRO A 17 4.71 -4.24 -15.68
CA PRO A 17 4.55 -4.56 -17.08
C PRO A 17 5.90 -4.55 -17.82
N GLU A 18 6.04 -5.39 -18.84
CA GLU A 18 7.24 -5.38 -19.68
C GLU A 18 7.41 -4.00 -20.35
N GLY A 19 8.58 -3.39 -20.16
CA GLY A 19 8.90 -2.06 -20.69
C GLY A 19 8.58 -0.89 -19.76
N TYR A 20 8.02 -1.14 -18.58
CA TYR A 20 7.93 -0.13 -17.52
C TYR A 20 9.24 -0.12 -16.71
N ASP A 21 9.82 1.05 -16.53
CA ASP A 21 11.15 1.23 -15.93
C ASP A 21 11.13 1.22 -14.39
N GLN A 22 9.95 1.38 -13.78
CA GLN A 22 9.80 1.45 -12.33
C GLN A 22 9.02 0.27 -11.77
N ASP A 23 9.67 -0.60 -11.00
CA ASP A 23 8.96 -1.63 -10.23
C ASP A 23 8.45 -1.03 -8.90
N LEU A 24 7.21 -0.54 -8.94
CA LEU A 24 6.59 0.09 -7.77
C LEU A 24 6.39 -0.88 -6.59
N SER A 25 6.19 -2.18 -6.88
CA SER A 25 6.07 -3.19 -5.83
C SER A 25 7.41 -3.45 -5.16
N GLN A 26 8.51 -3.44 -5.92
CA GLN A 26 9.87 -3.48 -5.36
C GLN A 26 10.17 -2.23 -4.52
N MET A 27 9.83 -1.04 -5.02
CA MET A 27 10.03 0.21 -4.25
C MET A 27 9.32 0.19 -2.90
N LEU A 28 8.09 -0.35 -2.83
CA LEU A 28 7.37 -0.50 -1.57
C LEU A 28 8.05 -1.50 -0.62
N ARG A 29 8.60 -2.61 -1.13
CA ARG A 29 9.37 -3.56 -0.32
C ARG A 29 10.67 -2.95 0.20
N ASP A 30 11.33 -2.12 -0.59
CA ASP A 30 12.54 -1.42 -0.18
C ASP A 30 12.23 -0.41 0.93
N LEU A 31 11.09 0.30 0.86
CA LEU A 31 10.63 1.18 1.94
C LEU A 31 10.40 0.41 3.25
N ILE A 32 9.75 -0.74 3.18
CA ILE A 32 9.53 -1.62 4.35
C ILE A 32 10.86 -2.12 4.91
N SER A 33 11.79 -2.50 4.04
CA SER A 33 13.14 -2.93 4.43
C SER A 33 13.93 -1.82 5.13
N ASN A 34 13.66 -0.56 4.77
CA ASN A 34 14.17 0.63 5.45
C ASN A 34 13.38 1.00 6.72
N ASN A 35 12.53 0.10 7.22
CA ASN A 35 11.73 0.26 8.43
C ASN A 35 10.70 1.42 8.34
N VAL A 36 10.28 1.79 7.12
CA VAL A 36 9.21 2.76 6.90
C VAL A 36 7.86 2.04 7.01
N PRO A 37 6.95 2.48 7.89
CA PRO A 37 5.66 1.83 8.04
C PRO A 37 4.79 2.03 6.80
N VAL A 38 4.39 0.92 6.16
CA VAL A 38 3.47 0.94 5.02
C VAL A 38 2.13 0.34 5.46
N LYS A 39 1.13 1.21 5.64
CA LYS A 39 -0.24 0.83 5.99
C LYS A 39 -1.15 0.79 4.77
N VAL A 40 -1.99 -0.23 4.69
CA VAL A 40 -2.91 -0.49 3.57
C VAL A 40 -4.35 -0.60 4.05
N CYS A 41 -5.29 0.02 3.35
CA CYS A 41 -6.71 -0.03 3.71
C CYS A 41 -7.28 -1.46 3.63
N GLY A 42 -7.66 -2.02 4.77
CA GLY A 42 -8.17 -3.39 4.87
C GLY A 42 -9.51 -3.63 4.18
N THR A 43 -10.36 -2.61 4.05
CA THR A 43 -11.63 -2.73 3.30
C THR A 43 -11.41 -2.66 1.79
N CYS A 44 -10.39 -1.94 1.34
CA CYS A 44 -9.97 -1.92 -0.05
C CYS A 44 -9.38 -3.27 -0.49
N MET A 45 -8.81 -4.05 0.42
CA MET A 45 -8.27 -5.39 0.12
C MET A 45 -9.26 -6.31 -0.60
N SER A 46 -10.52 -6.31 -0.16
CA SER A 46 -11.59 -7.14 -0.73
C SER A 46 -12.39 -6.44 -1.82
N ARG A 47 -12.36 -5.10 -1.88
CA ARG A 47 -13.24 -4.30 -2.73
C ARG A 47 -12.56 -3.67 -3.96
N CYS A 48 -11.28 -3.30 -3.86
CA CYS A 48 -10.58 -2.44 -4.81
C CYS A 48 -9.44 -3.17 -5.54
N GLY A 49 -9.11 -2.69 -6.74
CA GLY A 49 -8.09 -3.28 -7.60
C GLY A 49 -8.55 -4.44 -8.47
N ILE A 50 -7.65 -4.91 -9.33
CA ILE A 50 -7.78 -6.06 -10.22
C ILE A 50 -7.49 -7.35 -9.44
N TYR A 51 -6.59 -7.30 -8.45
CA TYR A 51 -6.13 -8.45 -7.69
C TYR A 51 -6.86 -8.62 -6.34
N LYS A 52 -8.18 -8.35 -6.32
CA LYS A 52 -9.01 -8.45 -5.10
C LYS A 52 -8.83 -9.81 -4.43
N ASN A 53 -8.83 -9.82 -3.10
CA ASN A 53 -8.65 -11.00 -2.25
C ASN A 53 -7.26 -11.70 -2.31
N HIS A 54 -6.31 -11.22 -3.12
CA HIS A 54 -4.93 -11.68 -2.99
C HIS A 54 -4.25 -11.11 -1.73
N PRO A 55 -3.35 -11.88 -1.09
CA PRO A 55 -2.61 -11.42 0.08
C PRO A 55 -1.70 -10.23 -0.26
N TYR A 56 -1.45 -9.41 0.76
CA TYR A 56 -0.41 -8.40 0.71
C TYR A 56 0.94 -9.03 1.04
N PHE A 57 2.03 -8.42 0.56
CA PHE A 57 3.36 -8.88 0.93
C PHE A 57 3.69 -8.58 2.41
N ASP A 58 4.64 -9.34 2.94
CA ASP A 58 5.13 -9.19 4.30
C ASP A 58 5.62 -7.75 4.57
N GLY A 59 5.12 -7.16 5.64
CA GLY A 59 5.40 -5.78 6.05
C GLY A 59 4.39 -4.72 5.57
N ALA A 60 3.49 -5.06 4.65
CA ALA A 60 2.32 -4.22 4.36
C ALA A 60 1.24 -4.43 5.43
N GLU A 61 1.19 -3.53 6.41
CA GLU A 61 0.27 -3.64 7.54
C GLU A 61 -1.16 -3.33 7.12
N LYS A 62 -2.07 -4.28 7.34
CA LYS A 62 -3.51 -4.05 7.18
C LYS A 62 -3.99 -3.05 8.22
N SER A 63 -4.63 -1.98 7.75
CA SER A 63 -5.08 -0.87 8.59
C SER A 63 -6.50 -0.41 8.25
N THR A 64 -7.03 0.53 9.02
CA THR A 64 -8.42 1.04 8.90
C THR A 64 -8.43 2.53 8.59
N MET A 65 -9.59 3.05 8.18
CA MET A 65 -9.77 4.50 8.01
C MET A 65 -9.65 5.28 9.31
N ALA A 66 -10.00 4.69 10.46
CA ALA A 66 -9.78 5.32 11.75
C ALA A 66 -8.28 5.50 12.03
N ALA A 67 -7.47 4.47 11.76
CA ALA A 67 -6.02 4.55 11.92
C ALA A 67 -5.36 5.56 10.96
N LEU A 68 -5.93 5.76 9.76
CA LEU A 68 -5.51 6.84 8.87
C LEU A 68 -5.81 8.22 9.48
N ALA A 69 -7.01 8.41 10.06
CA ALA A 69 -7.40 9.68 10.67
C ALA A 69 -6.49 10.05 11.86
N GLU A 70 -6.13 9.06 12.68
CA GLU A 70 -5.13 9.22 13.75
C GLU A 70 -3.77 9.62 13.16
N TRP A 71 -3.29 8.91 12.14
CA TRP A 71 -2.02 9.23 11.47
C TRP A 71 -1.98 10.64 10.89
N VAL A 72 -3.08 11.10 10.31
CA VAL A 72 -3.21 12.46 9.78
C VAL A 72 -3.18 13.49 10.90
N THR A 73 -3.82 13.20 12.03
CA THR A 73 -3.86 14.10 13.20
C THR A 73 -2.50 14.22 13.87
N ASP A 74 -1.75 13.12 13.95
CA ASP A 74 -0.41 13.07 14.53
C ASP A 74 0.68 13.63 13.60
N SER A 75 0.36 13.86 12.32
CA SER A 75 1.32 14.33 11.32
C SER A 75 1.28 15.85 11.16
N ASP A 76 2.45 16.50 11.18
CA ASP A 76 2.57 17.93 10.90
C ASP A 76 2.18 18.29 9.45
N ARG A 77 2.40 17.37 8.52
CA ARG A 77 2.13 17.55 7.08
C ARG A 77 1.64 16.25 6.46
N VAL A 78 0.67 16.37 5.57
CA VAL A 78 0.12 15.25 4.80
C VAL A 78 0.23 15.54 3.32
N LEU A 79 0.83 14.61 2.58
CA LEU A 79 0.91 14.63 1.13
C LEU A 79 0.01 13.53 0.57
N THR A 80 -0.86 13.89 -0.37
CA THR A 80 -1.78 12.97 -1.05
C THR A 80 -1.44 12.92 -2.53
N PHE A 81 -1.38 11.72 -3.08
CA PHE A 81 -1.07 11.43 -4.49
C PHE A 81 -2.22 10.67 -5.14
#